data_AF-A0A6P0UM72-F1
#
_entry.id   AF-A0A6P0UM72-F1
#
_cell.length_a   1.000
_cell.length_b   1.000
_cell.length_c   1.000
_cell.angle_alpha   90.00
_cell.angle_beta   90.00
_cell.angle_gamma   90.00
#
_symmetry.space_group_name_H-M   'P 1'
#
loop_
_entity.id
_entity.type
_entity.pdbx_description
1 polymer ?
#
loop_
_entity_poly.entity_id
_entity_poly.type
_entity_poly.pdbx_seq_one_letter_code
_entity_poly.pdbx_strand_id
1 'polypeptide(L)'
;MRREILLTYLLANFLLVSCSDETTIFIDEQRQSIVEENDPITLSGSVTFENAGVLDISIDQNFSGKRVSKALEEPAGNYPMTMIGQVLPPTFGPVTSLTAAHVYVEDDFAYVAYNTAGEDYSGAIDIVDVTDPNNPKITSRLVYTNADINSLQYHQGFLYAVGGLDATASFTASSNSFITKIPVFNGVMDTNAGIIYGFQPGDNATDIVVEKNEAFVTSGKNGSVTIYDTKDLTIKKEEAYTDLRSLALFDNRLALLDADLGIRILDDNLKPKMEIPVDSDFGLYTKRTVDFDGDKIIVAEGAKGAGVYSYDSGTLLQYIPIITDPLQPPTGDIVNNAVAINGEMVLMANGGAGLSISNDEGDTKKPYGVIQLGGSINYVQTKGDYAFAASGQEGLQILKLNRLSLSLAAQCATLPDYKGSAKLVVNRGENAGFSGAKSFNSISVEGSLILCGSWTVRNDLDIKDDALMEMNGSLSVGSNKKEKEIKVEKGATLRIEGNLIIYGDLDLEDNSTLEFIGNNSVVNIFGEVKMGDNVNVVGNFTDVRNKL
;
A
#
# COMPACT_ATOMS: atom_id res chain seq x y z
N MET A 1 23.14 -68.35 68.25
CA MET A 1 24.25 -67.80 67.43
C MET A 1 23.62 -66.87 66.40
N ARG A 2 23.96 -65.58 66.48
CA ARG A 2 23.44 -64.50 65.64
C ARG A 2 23.89 -64.66 64.19
N ARG A 3 22.99 -64.36 63.24
CA ARG A 3 23.28 -63.41 62.17
C ARG A 3 21.99 -62.90 61.54
N GLU A 4 21.79 -61.60 61.70
CA GLU A 4 20.73 -60.79 61.10
C GLU A 4 21.02 -60.60 59.61
N ILE A 5 19.99 -60.68 58.77
CA ILE A 5 19.94 -59.96 57.50
C ILE A 5 18.54 -59.36 57.37
N LEU A 6 18.50 -58.05 57.54
CA LEU A 6 17.41 -57.14 57.21
C LEU A 6 17.26 -57.09 55.68
N LEU A 7 16.07 -57.24 55.13
CA LEU A 7 15.79 -56.74 53.79
C LEU A 7 14.38 -56.12 53.74
N THR A 8 14.41 -54.83 53.49
CA THR A 8 13.33 -53.84 53.54
C THR A 8 12.46 -53.90 52.28
N TYR A 9 11.16 -53.69 52.49
CA TYR A 9 10.15 -53.44 51.46
C TYR A 9 10.54 -52.23 50.58
N LEU A 10 10.39 -52.35 49.26
CA LEU A 10 10.33 -51.20 48.35
C LEU A 10 8.99 -51.23 47.60
N LEU A 11 8.12 -50.27 47.93
CA LEU A 11 6.85 -50.00 47.28
C LEU A 11 7.14 -49.20 46.00
N ALA A 12 6.85 -49.77 44.83
CA ALA A 12 6.98 -49.04 43.56
C ALA A 12 5.72 -48.19 43.32
N ASN A 13 5.84 -46.88 43.51
CA ASN A 13 4.87 -45.90 43.05
C ASN A 13 5.13 -45.61 41.56
N PHE A 14 4.22 -46.03 40.68
CA PHE A 14 4.15 -45.56 39.31
C PHE A 14 3.59 -44.13 39.32
N LEU A 15 4.46 -43.13 39.14
CA LEU A 15 4.05 -41.80 38.73
C LEU A 15 3.98 -41.78 37.20
N LEU A 16 2.76 -41.63 36.68
CA LEU A 16 2.50 -41.31 35.28
C LEU A 16 3.00 -39.89 35.03
N VAL A 17 4.13 -39.74 34.35
CA VAL A 17 4.55 -38.48 33.75
C VAL A 17 3.81 -38.35 32.42
N SER A 18 2.76 -37.54 32.43
CA SER A 18 2.17 -36.97 31.21
C SER A 18 3.12 -35.87 30.73
N CYS A 19 3.84 -36.08 29.64
CA CYS A 19 4.44 -34.97 28.90
C CYS A 19 3.30 -34.16 28.28
N SER A 20 3.03 -32.99 28.82
CA SER A 20 2.46 -31.92 28.02
C SER A 20 3.56 -31.42 27.08
N ASP A 21 3.32 -31.46 25.78
CA ASP A 21 4.16 -30.77 24.80
C ASP A 21 4.09 -29.27 25.11
N GLU A 22 5.06 -28.77 25.87
CA GLU A 22 5.37 -27.35 25.92
C GLU A 22 6.16 -27.03 24.65
N THR A 23 5.57 -26.20 23.78
CA THR A 23 6.25 -25.57 22.67
C THR A 23 7.44 -24.77 23.21
N THR A 24 8.66 -25.29 23.02
CA THR A 24 9.88 -24.59 23.38
C THR A 24 10.04 -23.37 22.47
N ILE A 25 9.76 -22.18 23.01
CA ILE A 25 10.09 -20.90 22.37
C ILE A 25 11.59 -20.66 22.57
N PHE A 26 12.37 -20.73 21.50
CA PHE A 26 13.81 -20.49 21.53
C PHE A 26 14.10 -18.99 21.50
N ILE A 27 14.59 -18.45 22.62
CA ILE A 27 15.22 -17.14 22.66
C ILE A 27 16.70 -17.31 22.31
N ASP A 28 17.00 -17.13 21.02
CA ASP A 28 18.22 -16.55 20.43
C ASP A 28 19.57 -17.32 20.52
N GLU A 29 19.91 -18.03 19.42
CA GLU A 29 21.30 -18.27 18.97
C GLU A 29 21.57 -17.79 17.51
N GLN A 30 20.61 -17.09 16.87
CA GLN A 30 20.78 -16.56 15.51
C GLN A 30 21.58 -15.24 15.44
N ARG A 31 21.94 -14.63 16.58
CA ARG A 31 22.78 -13.40 16.65
C ARG A 31 24.07 -13.44 15.82
N GLN A 32 24.64 -14.61 15.52
CA GLN A 32 25.85 -14.70 14.70
C GLN A 32 25.58 -14.56 13.20
N SER A 33 24.33 -14.67 12.77
CA SER A 33 23.91 -14.63 11.36
C SER A 33 23.07 -13.41 11.02
N ILE A 34 22.88 -12.49 11.99
CA ILE A 34 22.23 -11.21 11.76
C ILE A 34 23.17 -10.06 12.05
N VAL A 35 23.07 -8.98 11.26
CA VAL A 35 23.83 -7.75 11.47
C VAL A 35 22.90 -6.56 11.35
N GLU A 36 22.84 -5.76 12.40
CA GLU A 36 22.08 -4.51 12.45
C GLU A 36 22.99 -3.32 12.20
N GLU A 37 22.55 -2.39 11.35
CA GLU A 37 23.20 -1.11 11.08
C GLU A 37 22.16 0.02 11.17
N ASN A 38 22.42 0.97 12.06
CA ASN A 38 21.55 2.11 12.36
C ASN A 38 22.32 3.45 12.32
N ASP A 39 23.62 3.46 12.02
CA ASP A 39 24.41 4.69 11.86
C ASP A 39 23.99 5.42 10.58
N PRO A 40 23.40 6.63 10.67
CA PRO A 40 22.97 7.38 9.49
C PRO A 40 24.12 7.68 8.52
N ILE A 41 25.36 7.76 8.99
CA ILE A 41 26.53 8.00 8.13
C ILE A 41 26.76 6.79 7.23
N THR A 42 26.80 5.57 7.80
CA THR A 42 26.95 4.34 7.02
C THR A 42 25.80 4.15 6.04
N LEU A 43 24.57 4.44 6.48
CA LEU A 43 23.36 4.22 5.67
C LEU A 43 23.17 5.26 4.55
N SER A 44 23.71 6.47 4.71
CA SER A 44 23.50 7.58 3.76
C SER A 44 23.89 7.30 2.31
N GLY A 45 24.85 6.40 2.08
CA GLY A 45 25.30 6.02 0.73
C GLY A 45 24.40 5.04 -0.02
N SER A 46 23.33 4.54 0.61
CA SER A 46 22.45 3.52 0.03
C SER A 46 21.27 4.12 -0.75
N VAL A 47 21.01 5.43 -0.64
CA VAL A 47 20.00 6.13 -1.44
C VAL A 47 20.70 6.90 -2.55
N THR A 48 20.31 6.66 -3.80
CA THR A 48 20.81 7.38 -4.97
C THR A 48 19.69 8.18 -5.64
N PHE A 49 20.09 9.32 -6.21
CA PHE A 49 19.21 10.24 -6.94
C PHE A 49 19.61 10.35 -8.42
N GLU A 50 20.51 9.49 -8.90
CA GLU A 50 21.00 9.53 -10.28
C GLU A 50 19.88 9.43 -11.33
N ASN A 51 18.85 8.62 -11.03
CA ASN A 51 17.67 8.43 -11.88
C ASN A 51 16.46 9.28 -11.45
N ALA A 52 16.60 10.14 -10.43
CA ALA A 52 15.52 10.97 -9.95
C ALA A 52 15.12 12.04 -10.98
N GLY A 53 13.82 12.29 -11.13
CA GLY A 53 13.31 13.23 -12.13
C GLY A 53 11.94 12.86 -12.70
N VAL A 54 11.49 13.63 -13.67
CA VAL A 54 10.20 13.39 -14.36
C VAL A 54 10.27 12.07 -15.10
N LEU A 55 9.26 11.22 -14.87
CA LEU A 55 9.15 9.94 -15.55
C LEU A 55 8.33 10.08 -16.81
N ASP A 56 8.79 9.43 -17.87
CA ASP A 56 8.02 9.24 -19.08
C ASP A 56 7.22 7.94 -19.00
N ILE A 57 6.09 7.91 -19.71
CA ILE A 57 5.23 6.73 -19.82
C ILE A 57 5.12 6.39 -21.30
N SER A 58 5.70 5.25 -21.67
CA SER A 58 5.58 4.76 -23.04
C SER A 58 4.20 4.15 -23.26
N ILE A 59 3.47 4.71 -24.24
CA ILE A 59 2.11 4.29 -24.58
C ILE A 59 2.18 3.51 -25.90
N ASP A 60 1.77 2.24 -25.87
CA ASP A 60 1.55 1.49 -27.10
C ASP A 60 0.21 1.91 -27.73
N GLN A 61 0.28 2.37 -28.98
CA GLN A 61 -0.88 2.84 -29.74
C GLN A 61 -1.92 1.73 -30.05
N ASN A 62 -1.56 0.46 -29.89
CA ASN A 62 -2.50 -0.65 -29.96
C ASN A 62 -3.49 -0.65 -28.79
N PHE A 63 -3.13 -0.04 -27.65
CA PHE A 63 -3.92 0.00 -26.42
C PHE A 63 -4.51 1.39 -26.12
N SER A 64 -4.02 2.46 -26.76
CA SER A 64 -4.49 3.84 -26.55
C SER A 64 -5.90 4.16 -27.10
N GLY A 65 -6.54 3.20 -27.81
CA GLY A 65 -7.86 3.38 -28.43
C GLY A 65 -7.92 4.46 -29.54
N LYS A 66 -6.79 5.10 -29.88
CA LYS A 66 -6.74 6.22 -30.83
C LYS A 66 -5.73 5.92 -31.94
N ARG A 67 -6.24 5.59 -33.14
CA ARG A 67 -5.46 5.62 -34.38
C ARG A 67 -5.16 7.09 -34.72
N VAL A 68 -3.98 7.58 -34.36
CA VAL A 68 -3.55 8.93 -34.77
C VAL A 68 -2.94 8.84 -36.16
N SER A 69 -3.63 9.40 -37.16
CA SER A 69 -3.00 9.72 -38.45
C SER A 69 -1.83 10.66 -38.19
N LYS A 70 -0.66 10.32 -38.76
CA LYS A 70 0.72 10.83 -38.61
C LYS A 70 0.99 12.36 -38.58
N ALA A 71 0.03 13.21 -38.22
CA ALA A 71 0.10 14.67 -38.36
C ALA A 71 -0.65 15.48 -37.27
N LEU A 72 -1.00 14.88 -36.12
CA LEU A 72 -1.63 15.61 -35.00
C LEU A 72 -0.77 15.45 -33.74
N GLU A 73 -0.61 16.55 -32.99
CA GLU A 73 0.15 16.64 -31.74
C GLU A 73 -0.22 15.49 -30.78
N GLU A 74 0.78 14.92 -30.12
CA GLU A 74 0.55 13.87 -29.12
C GLU A 74 -0.26 14.46 -27.96
N PRO A 75 -1.42 13.87 -27.62
CA PRO A 75 -2.20 14.30 -26.46
C PRO A 75 -1.36 14.18 -25.18
N ALA A 76 -1.51 15.13 -24.26
CA ALA A 76 -0.88 15.05 -22.94
C ALA A 76 -1.32 13.78 -22.19
N GLY A 77 -0.36 13.13 -21.51
CA GLY A 77 -0.63 11.95 -20.70
C GLY A 77 -1.41 12.27 -19.42
N ASN A 78 -2.17 11.30 -18.92
CA ASN A 78 -3.04 11.45 -17.74
C ASN A 78 -2.33 11.19 -16.40
N TYR A 79 -1.08 10.71 -16.42
CA TYR A 79 -0.34 10.33 -15.23
C TYR A 79 1.01 11.05 -15.16
N PRO A 80 1.04 12.32 -14.75
CA PRO A 80 2.30 12.99 -14.44
C PRO A 80 2.96 12.29 -13.24
N MET A 81 4.22 11.89 -13.39
CA MET A 81 4.96 11.12 -12.38
C MET A 81 6.40 11.58 -12.25
N THR A 82 7.00 11.34 -11.09
CA THR A 82 8.41 11.65 -10.81
C THR A 82 9.04 10.53 -10.02
N MET A 83 10.25 10.12 -10.39
CA MET A 83 11.10 9.28 -9.55
C MET A 83 11.73 10.17 -8.49
N ILE A 84 11.48 9.86 -7.22
CA ILE A 84 12.03 10.56 -6.08
C ILE A 84 13.46 10.13 -5.82
N GLY A 85 13.71 8.82 -5.85
CA GLY A 85 15.00 8.23 -5.57
C GLY A 85 14.95 6.71 -5.58
N GLN A 86 16.13 6.12 -5.47
CA GLN A 86 16.34 4.68 -5.52
C GLN A 86 17.11 4.24 -4.28
N VAL A 87 16.62 3.19 -3.61
CA VAL A 87 17.31 2.56 -2.48
C VAL A 87 18.01 1.31 -2.99
N LEU A 88 19.34 1.37 -3.06
CA LEU A 88 20.18 0.30 -3.56
C LEU A 88 20.13 -0.91 -2.61
N PRO A 89 20.12 -2.16 -3.13
CA PRO A 89 20.20 -3.32 -2.29
C PRO A 89 21.45 -3.29 -1.38
N PRO A 90 21.32 -3.75 -0.12
CA PRO A 90 22.46 -3.82 0.77
C PRO A 90 23.58 -4.70 0.22
N THR A 91 24.82 -4.32 0.54
CA THR A 91 25.97 -5.22 0.44
C THR A 91 26.62 -5.31 1.81
N PHE A 92 26.99 -6.53 2.23
CA PHE A 92 27.60 -6.76 3.54
C PHE A 92 28.52 -7.98 3.50
N GLY A 93 29.84 -7.75 3.54
CA GLY A 93 30.83 -8.83 3.54
C GLY A 93 30.65 -9.77 2.32
N PRO A 94 30.31 -11.06 2.51
CA PRO A 94 30.05 -11.99 1.41
C PRO A 94 28.68 -11.78 0.73
N VAL A 95 27.76 -11.05 1.34
CA VAL A 95 26.41 -10.78 0.82
C VAL A 95 26.50 -9.63 -0.19
N THR A 96 26.40 -9.94 -1.49
CA THR A 96 26.59 -8.93 -2.57
C THR A 96 25.52 -8.96 -3.65
N SER A 97 24.58 -9.91 -3.61
CA SER A 97 23.62 -10.18 -4.68
C SER A 97 22.16 -10.13 -4.22
N LEU A 98 21.86 -9.27 -3.26
CA LEU A 98 20.49 -9.09 -2.76
C LEU A 98 19.60 -8.44 -3.81
N THR A 99 18.34 -8.88 -3.84
CA THR A 99 17.32 -8.34 -4.73
C THR A 99 16.12 -7.86 -3.91
N ALA A 100 15.61 -6.67 -4.20
CA ALA A 100 14.38 -6.19 -3.57
C ALA A 100 13.20 -7.05 -4.04
N ALA A 101 12.50 -7.67 -3.10
CA ALA A 101 11.48 -8.69 -3.36
C ALA A 101 10.07 -8.27 -2.88
N HIS A 102 9.98 -7.40 -1.88
CA HIS A 102 8.73 -6.87 -1.34
C HIS A 102 8.96 -5.48 -0.75
N VAL A 103 7.92 -4.65 -0.75
CA VAL A 103 7.87 -3.42 0.03
C VAL A 103 6.51 -3.30 0.72
N TYR A 104 6.52 -2.93 2.00
CA TYR A 104 5.33 -2.54 2.75
C TYR A 104 5.46 -1.08 3.17
N VAL A 105 4.39 -0.29 3.12
CA VAL A 105 4.41 1.14 3.48
C VAL A 105 3.34 1.44 4.52
N GLU A 106 3.77 1.99 5.65
CA GLU A 106 2.87 2.47 6.71
C GLU A 106 3.34 3.82 7.23
N ASP A 107 2.39 4.74 7.40
CA ASP A 107 2.66 6.13 7.73
C ASP A 107 3.77 6.74 6.86
N ASP A 108 4.85 7.21 7.49
CA ASP A 108 5.98 7.86 6.85
C ASP A 108 7.16 6.90 6.55
N PHE A 109 6.95 5.58 6.64
CA PHE A 109 8.01 4.58 6.45
C PHE A 109 7.68 3.55 5.37
N ALA A 110 8.67 3.25 4.54
CA ALA A 110 8.70 2.08 3.68
C ALA A 110 9.64 1.02 4.25
N TYR A 111 9.15 -0.21 4.33
CA TYR A 111 9.86 -1.39 4.81
C TYR A 111 10.17 -2.27 3.60
N VAL A 112 11.43 -2.60 3.37
CA VAL A 112 11.86 -3.30 2.14
C VAL A 112 12.44 -4.66 2.50
N ALA A 113 11.92 -5.72 1.89
CA ALA A 113 12.46 -7.06 2.00
C ALA A 113 13.42 -7.36 0.85
N TYR A 114 14.54 -7.97 1.20
CA TYR A 114 15.52 -8.45 0.24
C TYR A 114 15.78 -9.94 0.42
N ASN A 115 15.93 -10.64 -0.70
CA ASN A 115 16.34 -12.04 -0.75
C ASN A 115 17.43 -12.25 -1.81
N THR A 116 18.01 -13.45 -1.81
CA THR A 116 18.94 -13.89 -2.85
C THR A 116 18.22 -14.80 -3.83
N ALA A 117 18.48 -14.63 -5.13
CA ALA A 117 17.95 -15.54 -6.14
C ALA A 117 18.79 -16.83 -6.19
N GLY A 118 18.15 -17.99 -6.11
CA GLY A 118 18.82 -19.29 -6.22
C GLY A 118 18.64 -20.16 -4.99
N GLU A 119 19.61 -21.04 -4.73
CA GLU A 119 19.60 -21.99 -3.61
C GLU A 119 20.31 -21.47 -2.35
N ASP A 120 21.08 -20.38 -2.47
CA ASP A 120 21.79 -19.74 -1.36
C ASP A 120 20.85 -18.80 -0.59
N TYR A 121 20.95 -18.81 0.74
CA TYR A 121 20.13 -17.98 1.61
C TYR A 121 20.88 -16.75 2.11
N SER A 122 20.43 -15.57 1.71
CA SER A 122 20.88 -14.30 2.27
C SER A 122 19.84 -13.23 1.99
N GLY A 123 19.54 -12.43 3.01
CA GLY A 123 18.42 -11.50 2.97
C GLY A 123 18.70 -10.27 3.78
N ALA A 124 17.81 -9.30 3.66
CA ALA A 124 17.88 -8.10 4.48
C ALA A 124 16.52 -7.44 4.61
N ILE A 125 16.46 -6.49 5.53
CA ILE A 125 15.36 -5.59 5.74
C ILE A 125 15.91 -4.18 5.83
N ASP A 126 15.36 -3.25 5.06
CA ASP A 126 15.58 -1.81 5.25
C ASP A 126 14.30 -1.13 5.73
N ILE A 127 14.44 -0.18 6.65
CA ILE A 127 13.42 0.81 6.97
C ILE A 127 13.86 2.15 6.36
N VAL A 128 12.99 2.71 5.52
CA VAL A 128 13.22 3.94 4.77
C VAL A 128 12.21 4.98 5.24
N ASP A 129 12.69 6.05 5.85
CA ASP A 129 11.93 7.27 6.12
C ASP A 129 11.64 7.99 4.81
N VAL A 130 10.35 8.17 4.51
CA VAL A 130 9.82 8.85 3.32
C VAL A 130 9.01 10.10 3.68
N THR A 131 9.15 10.61 4.92
CA THR A 131 8.48 11.84 5.40
C THR A 131 8.82 13.05 4.52
N ASP A 132 10.09 13.20 4.16
CA ASP A 132 10.52 14.20 3.18
C ASP A 132 10.48 13.59 1.78
N PRO A 133 9.50 13.97 0.95
CA PRO A 133 9.31 13.35 -0.36
C PRO A 133 10.37 13.76 -1.38
N ASN A 134 11.35 14.58 -1.00
CA ASN A 134 12.49 14.93 -1.85
C ASN A 134 13.80 14.31 -1.33
N ASN A 135 13.78 13.66 -0.16
CA ASN A 135 14.98 13.20 0.51
C ASN A 135 14.72 11.96 1.39
N PRO A 136 14.32 10.82 0.79
CA PRO A 136 14.14 9.58 1.51
C PRO A 136 15.46 9.10 2.11
N LYS A 137 15.42 8.46 3.28
CA LYS A 137 16.61 8.03 4.03
C LYS A 137 16.39 6.67 4.67
N ILE A 138 17.39 5.80 4.61
CA ILE A 138 17.37 4.56 5.40
C ILE A 138 17.66 4.93 6.87
N THR A 139 16.77 4.51 7.76
CA THR A 139 16.89 4.71 9.22
C THR A 139 17.42 3.48 9.94
N SER A 140 17.23 2.30 9.36
CA SER A 140 17.65 1.03 9.96
C SER A 140 17.79 -0.05 8.90
N ARG A 141 18.80 -0.91 9.07
CA ARG A 141 19.06 -2.07 8.22
C ARG A 141 19.36 -3.29 9.07
N LEU A 142 18.74 -4.42 8.73
CA LEU A 142 19.01 -5.73 9.32
C LEU A 142 19.36 -6.71 8.21
N VAL A 143 20.58 -7.24 8.22
CA VAL A 143 21.06 -8.25 7.25
C VAL A 143 21.00 -9.63 7.87
N TYR A 144 20.48 -10.61 7.14
CA TYR A 144 20.53 -12.03 7.43
C TYR A 144 21.54 -12.71 6.49
N THR A 145 22.56 -13.35 7.03
CA THR A 145 23.60 -14.04 6.22
C THR A 145 23.26 -15.50 5.91
N ASN A 146 22.11 -15.99 6.38
CA ASN A 146 21.70 -17.40 6.27
C ASN A 146 20.20 -17.58 6.01
N ALA A 147 19.48 -16.51 5.72
CA ALA A 147 18.03 -16.52 5.53
C ALA A 147 17.62 -15.48 4.50
N ASP A 148 16.68 -15.83 3.63
CA ASP A 148 16.02 -14.92 2.71
C ASP A 148 14.82 -14.23 3.39
N ILE A 149 14.51 -13.00 2.97
CA ILE A 149 13.29 -12.29 3.38
C ILE A 149 12.43 -12.02 2.14
N ASN A 150 11.26 -12.65 2.06
CA ASN A 150 10.42 -12.67 0.85
C ASN A 150 9.22 -11.73 0.90
N SER A 151 8.69 -11.51 2.10
CA SER A 151 7.54 -10.64 2.36
C SER A 151 7.63 -10.10 3.79
N LEU A 152 7.02 -8.95 4.02
CA LEU A 152 6.97 -8.33 5.34
C LEU A 152 5.75 -7.42 5.48
N GLN A 153 5.38 -7.15 6.73
CA GLN A 153 4.36 -6.17 7.06
C GLN A 153 4.66 -5.56 8.43
N TYR A 154 4.58 -4.23 8.52
CA TYR A 154 4.63 -3.53 9.80
C TYR A 154 3.23 -3.47 10.43
N HIS A 155 3.15 -3.75 11.73
CA HIS A 155 1.91 -3.65 12.49
C HIS A 155 2.18 -3.36 13.97
N GLN A 156 1.60 -2.26 14.49
CA GLN A 156 1.58 -1.90 15.92
C GLN A 156 2.96 -1.94 16.61
N GLY A 157 3.99 -1.32 16.02
CA GLY A 157 5.33 -1.24 16.63
C GLY A 157 6.20 -2.49 16.40
N PHE A 158 5.74 -3.43 15.57
CA PHE A 158 6.52 -4.60 15.20
C PHE A 158 6.55 -4.75 13.68
N LEU A 159 7.69 -5.17 13.16
CA LEU A 159 7.82 -5.66 11.80
C LEU A 159 7.73 -7.18 11.82
N TYR A 160 6.80 -7.72 11.05
CA TYR A 160 6.68 -9.15 10.79
C TYR A 160 7.26 -9.42 9.42
N ALA A 161 8.23 -10.33 9.33
CA ALA A 161 8.85 -10.71 8.07
C ALA A 161 8.84 -12.22 7.91
N VAL A 162 8.74 -12.69 6.69
CA VAL A 162 8.66 -14.12 6.37
C VAL A 162 9.68 -14.50 5.31
N GLY A 163 10.21 -15.70 5.43
CA GLY A 163 11.38 -16.10 4.69
C GLY A 163 11.64 -17.60 4.64
N GLY A 164 12.84 -17.90 4.12
CA GLY A 164 13.38 -19.24 3.95
C GLY A 164 14.80 -19.30 4.50
N LEU A 165 15.18 -20.45 5.05
CA LEU A 165 16.56 -20.76 5.44
C LEU A 165 16.83 -22.25 5.29
N ASP A 166 18.09 -22.66 5.41
CA ASP A 166 18.44 -24.08 5.54
C ASP A 166 18.29 -24.54 7.01
N ALA A 167 17.20 -25.24 7.32
CA ALA A 167 16.95 -25.71 8.68
C ALA A 167 17.95 -26.80 9.11
N THR A 168 18.57 -27.51 8.16
CA THR A 168 19.59 -28.53 8.48
C THR A 168 20.91 -27.92 8.93
N ALA A 169 21.17 -26.67 8.53
CA ALA A 169 22.30 -25.87 8.96
C ALA A 169 22.00 -24.97 10.18
N SER A 170 20.78 -25.04 10.72
CA SER A 170 20.32 -24.23 11.85
C SER A 170 20.19 -25.05 13.13
N PHE A 171 20.60 -24.48 14.27
CA PHE A 171 20.44 -25.13 15.57
C PHE A 171 19.03 -24.97 16.16
N THR A 172 18.25 -24.01 15.65
CA THR A 172 16.98 -23.58 16.27
C THR A 172 15.77 -23.69 15.33
N ALA A 173 15.99 -23.75 14.02
CA ALA A 173 14.89 -23.85 13.07
C ALA A 173 14.34 -25.27 12.99
N SER A 174 13.03 -25.41 13.13
CA SER A 174 12.34 -26.70 12.94
C SER A 174 11.87 -26.94 11.50
N SER A 175 11.90 -25.90 10.66
CA SER A 175 11.52 -25.93 9.25
C SER A 175 12.26 -24.83 8.48
N ASN A 176 12.33 -24.96 7.15
CA ASN A 176 12.93 -23.94 6.29
C ASN A 176 12.06 -22.68 6.22
N SER A 177 10.74 -22.83 6.29
CA SER A 177 9.78 -21.74 6.27
C SER A 177 9.62 -21.11 7.66
N PHE A 178 9.83 -19.80 7.75
CA PHE A 178 9.74 -19.07 9.02
C PHE A 178 8.98 -17.73 8.91
N ILE A 179 8.48 -17.30 10.07
CA ILE A 179 8.06 -15.92 10.38
C ILE A 179 8.97 -15.38 11.48
N THR A 180 9.31 -14.10 11.39
CA THR A 180 10.02 -13.36 12.44
C THR A 180 9.23 -12.12 12.85
N LYS A 181 9.29 -11.76 14.13
CA LYS A 181 8.70 -10.56 14.73
C LYS A 181 9.82 -9.73 15.35
N ILE A 182 10.01 -8.51 14.83
CA ILE A 182 11.09 -7.60 15.19
C ILE A 182 10.49 -6.32 15.79
N PRO A 183 10.87 -5.90 17.01
CA PRO A 183 10.45 -4.63 17.59
C PRO A 183 10.97 -3.44 16.75
N VAL A 184 10.13 -2.42 16.57
CA VAL A 184 10.48 -1.19 15.85
C VAL A 184 10.05 0.02 16.67
N PHE A 185 10.97 0.95 16.87
CA PHE A 185 10.73 2.21 17.58
C PHE A 185 11.14 3.39 16.69
N ASN A 186 10.17 4.23 16.33
CA ASN A 186 10.38 5.45 15.54
C ASN A 186 11.19 5.20 14.25
N GLY A 187 10.81 4.17 13.49
CA GLY A 187 11.47 3.80 12.23
C GLY A 187 12.80 3.06 12.39
N VAL A 188 13.17 2.61 13.59
CA VAL A 188 14.42 1.89 13.84
C VAL A 188 14.12 0.52 14.45
N MET A 189 14.69 -0.55 13.90
CA MET A 189 14.59 -1.88 14.51
C MET A 189 15.33 -1.90 15.86
N ASP A 190 14.86 -2.68 16.81
CA ASP A 190 15.56 -2.90 18.08
C ASP A 190 15.77 -4.39 18.29
N THR A 191 16.90 -4.90 17.76
CA THR A 191 17.25 -6.31 17.91
C THR A 191 17.64 -6.67 19.35
N ASN A 192 18.00 -5.68 20.19
CA ASN A 192 18.34 -5.91 21.59
C ASN A 192 17.11 -6.21 22.45
N ALA A 193 15.94 -5.69 22.06
CA ALA A 193 14.66 -6.06 22.65
C ALA A 193 14.23 -7.51 22.34
N GLY A 194 14.95 -8.18 21.43
CA GLY A 194 14.78 -9.59 21.08
C GLY A 194 13.92 -9.79 19.84
N ILE A 195 14.30 -10.78 19.04
CA ILE A 195 13.57 -11.21 17.85
C ILE A 195 12.89 -12.55 18.16
N ILE A 196 11.61 -12.68 17.80
CA ILE A 196 10.85 -13.92 17.98
C ILE A 196 10.69 -14.59 16.62
N TYR A 197 10.93 -15.89 16.56
CA TYR A 197 10.75 -16.69 15.35
C TYR A 197 9.66 -17.75 15.55
N GLY A 198 8.84 -17.94 14.51
CA GLY A 198 7.92 -19.06 14.34
C GLY A 198 8.26 -19.83 13.07
N PHE A 199 7.90 -21.11 13.03
CA PHE A 199 8.21 -22.02 11.92
C PHE A 199 6.97 -22.82 11.54
N GLN A 200 6.79 -23.05 10.24
CA GLN A 200 5.70 -23.86 9.69
C GLN A 200 6.20 -24.83 8.61
N PRO A 201 5.43 -25.86 8.24
CA PRO A 201 5.76 -26.71 7.10
C PRO A 201 5.97 -25.90 5.81
N GLY A 202 6.87 -26.36 4.95
CA GLY A 202 7.14 -25.78 3.63
C GLY A 202 8.59 -25.40 3.44
N ASP A 203 8.99 -25.30 2.18
CA ASP A 203 10.39 -25.04 1.81
C ASP A 203 10.76 -23.57 2.03
N ASN A 204 9.77 -22.68 1.99
CA ASN A 204 9.96 -21.24 2.09
C ASN A 204 8.63 -20.55 2.44
N ALA A 205 8.61 -19.59 3.36
CA ALA A 205 7.42 -18.75 3.56
C ALA A 205 7.32 -17.70 2.44
N THR A 206 6.14 -17.57 1.84
CA THR A 206 5.94 -16.83 0.59
C THR A 206 5.29 -15.47 0.81
N ASP A 207 4.38 -15.36 1.77
CA ASP A 207 3.67 -14.11 2.01
C ASP A 207 3.09 -14.02 3.43
N ILE A 208 2.76 -12.79 3.84
CA ILE A 208 2.21 -12.49 5.15
C ILE A 208 1.17 -11.37 5.09
N VAL A 209 0.07 -11.56 5.82
CA VAL A 209 -0.86 -10.47 6.17
C VAL A 209 -1.08 -10.46 7.68
N VAL A 210 -0.94 -9.31 8.31
CA VAL A 210 -1.18 -9.11 9.74
C VAL A 210 -2.44 -8.27 9.91
N GLU A 211 -3.42 -8.81 10.63
CA GLU A 211 -4.64 -8.11 11.01
C GLU A 211 -4.94 -8.32 12.49
N LYS A 212 -5.12 -7.21 13.23
CA LYS A 212 -5.40 -7.21 14.66
C LYS A 212 -4.32 -7.98 15.43
N ASN A 213 -4.68 -9.14 16.00
CA ASN A 213 -3.80 -9.97 16.82
C ASN A 213 -3.36 -11.26 16.10
N GLU A 214 -3.52 -11.31 14.77
CA GLU A 214 -3.27 -12.50 13.98
C GLU A 214 -2.34 -12.18 12.80
N ALA A 215 -1.35 -13.04 12.58
CA ALA A 215 -0.49 -13.03 11.40
C ALA A 215 -0.78 -14.28 10.57
N PHE A 216 -1.27 -14.09 9.35
CA PHE A 216 -1.57 -15.12 8.37
C PHE A 216 -0.37 -15.29 7.46
N VAL A 217 0.19 -16.49 7.39
CA VAL A 217 1.43 -16.77 6.65
C VAL A 217 1.22 -17.94 5.72
N THR A 218 1.62 -17.78 4.46
CA THR A 218 1.65 -18.89 3.49
C THR A 218 3.06 -19.40 3.28
N SER A 219 3.17 -20.68 2.95
CA SER A 219 4.44 -21.30 2.53
C SER A 219 4.28 -22.16 1.27
N GLY A 220 5.37 -22.24 0.50
CA GLY A 220 5.45 -22.97 -0.76
C GLY A 220 5.74 -24.47 -0.60
N LYS A 221 5.66 -25.20 -1.72
CA LYS A 221 5.87 -26.65 -1.84
C LYS A 221 5.06 -27.48 -0.85
N ASN A 222 5.67 -28.23 0.07
CA ASN A 222 4.93 -29.01 1.07
C ASN A 222 4.51 -28.11 2.25
N GLY A 223 3.78 -27.05 1.92
CA GLY A 223 3.55 -25.90 2.79
C GLY A 223 2.25 -25.95 3.58
N SER A 224 1.87 -24.77 4.05
CA SER A 224 0.68 -24.52 4.84
C SER A 224 0.23 -23.07 4.73
N VAL A 225 -1.03 -22.82 5.07
CA VAL A 225 -1.44 -21.52 5.61
C VAL A 225 -1.51 -21.64 7.12
N THR A 226 -0.87 -20.71 7.82
CA THR A 226 -0.74 -20.73 9.27
C THR A 226 -1.14 -19.38 9.85
N ILE A 227 -1.94 -19.41 10.91
CA ILE A 227 -2.32 -18.23 11.69
C ILE A 227 -1.52 -18.26 12.98
N TYR A 228 -0.70 -17.24 13.19
CA TYR A 228 0.05 -17.02 14.43
C TYR A 228 -0.62 -15.96 15.30
N ASP A 229 -0.55 -16.12 16.62
CA ASP A 229 -0.84 -15.03 17.56
C ASP A 229 0.28 -13.98 17.50
N THR A 230 -0.06 -12.72 17.25
CA THR A 230 0.96 -11.66 17.13
C THR A 230 1.66 -11.36 18.45
N LYS A 231 1.15 -11.81 19.60
CA LYS A 231 1.80 -11.63 20.90
C LYS A 231 3.14 -12.34 20.97
N ASP A 232 3.18 -13.62 20.63
CA ASP A 232 4.29 -14.53 20.88
C ASP A 232 4.61 -15.50 19.73
N LEU A 233 3.94 -15.34 18.57
CA LEU A 233 4.03 -16.24 17.41
C LEU A 233 3.69 -17.70 17.72
N THR A 234 2.78 -17.93 18.67
CA THR A 234 2.18 -19.27 18.83
C THR A 234 1.20 -19.57 17.70
N ILE A 235 1.23 -20.79 17.17
CA ILE A 235 0.30 -21.21 16.12
C ILE A 235 -1.11 -21.34 16.71
N LYS A 236 -2.07 -20.61 16.13
CA LYS A 236 -3.49 -20.68 16.48
C LYS A 236 -4.23 -21.67 15.59
N LYS A 237 -3.92 -21.67 14.29
CA LYS A 237 -4.47 -22.59 13.28
C LYS A 237 -3.41 -22.84 12.21
N GLU A 238 -3.41 -24.05 11.66
CA GLU A 238 -2.54 -24.44 10.55
C GLU A 238 -3.31 -25.42 9.68
N GLU A 239 -3.26 -25.22 8.37
CA GLU A 239 -3.82 -26.15 7.40
C GLU A 239 -2.84 -26.37 6.25
N ALA A 240 -2.64 -27.63 5.89
CA ALA A 240 -1.70 -28.03 4.86
C ALA A 240 -2.24 -27.73 3.46
N TYR A 241 -1.45 -27.02 2.67
CA TYR A 241 -1.69 -26.75 1.26
C TYR A 241 -0.36 -26.78 0.53
N THR A 242 -0.39 -27.18 -0.75
CA THR A 242 0.82 -27.22 -1.54
C THR A 242 1.04 -25.93 -2.31
N ASP A 243 2.29 -25.52 -2.39
CA ASP A 243 2.79 -24.47 -3.31
C ASP A 243 2.04 -23.13 -3.30
N LEU A 244 1.65 -22.66 -2.11
CA LEU A 244 1.01 -21.35 -1.93
C LEU A 244 1.97 -20.20 -2.27
N ARG A 245 1.50 -19.25 -3.07
CA ARG A 245 2.29 -18.13 -3.60
C ARG A 245 2.05 -16.80 -2.89
N SER A 246 0.84 -16.58 -2.41
CA SER A 246 0.45 -15.37 -1.70
C SER A 246 -0.90 -15.53 -1.03
N LEU A 247 -1.26 -14.56 -0.19
CA LEU A 247 -2.59 -14.43 0.38
C LEU A 247 -3.09 -12.99 0.31
N ALA A 248 -4.40 -12.81 0.35
CA ALA A 248 -5.04 -11.52 0.52
C ALA A 248 -6.14 -11.62 1.58
N LEU A 249 -6.27 -10.57 2.40
CA LEU A 249 -7.33 -10.44 3.39
C LEU A 249 -8.06 -9.12 3.17
N PHE A 250 -9.37 -9.20 2.94
CA PHE A 250 -10.22 -8.00 2.83
C PHE A 250 -11.59 -8.26 3.42
N ASP A 251 -11.98 -7.43 4.40
CA ASP A 251 -13.30 -7.49 5.05
C ASP A 251 -13.61 -8.90 5.60
N ASN A 252 -12.63 -9.46 6.33
CA ASN A 252 -12.59 -10.85 6.82
C ASN A 252 -12.66 -11.95 5.74
N ARG A 253 -12.46 -11.64 4.45
CA ARG A 253 -12.37 -12.64 3.38
C ARG A 253 -10.92 -12.98 3.13
N LEU A 254 -10.56 -14.25 3.31
CA LEU A 254 -9.22 -14.77 3.05
C LEU A 254 -9.19 -15.47 1.68
N ALA A 255 -8.32 -14.99 0.79
CA ALA A 255 -7.99 -15.64 -0.48
C ALA A 255 -6.54 -16.12 -0.46
N LEU A 256 -6.29 -17.33 -0.95
CA LEU A 256 -4.95 -17.85 -1.20
C LEU A 256 -4.73 -18.01 -2.70
N LEU A 257 -3.52 -17.73 -3.15
CA LEU A 257 -3.04 -18.15 -4.46
C LEU A 257 -2.26 -19.45 -4.32
N ASP A 258 -2.77 -20.51 -4.92
CA ASP A 258 -2.22 -21.87 -4.95
C ASP A 258 -1.72 -22.15 -6.37
N ALA A 259 -0.46 -22.53 -6.54
CA ALA A 259 0.11 -22.71 -7.87
C ALA A 259 -0.41 -23.94 -8.63
N ASP A 260 -0.99 -24.92 -7.94
CA ASP A 260 -1.57 -26.13 -8.55
C ASP A 260 -3.03 -25.91 -8.97
N LEU A 261 -3.74 -24.99 -8.31
CA LEU A 261 -5.18 -24.75 -8.53
C LEU A 261 -5.48 -23.39 -9.15
N GLY A 262 -4.94 -22.30 -8.60
CA GLY A 262 -5.45 -20.94 -8.77
C GLY A 262 -5.87 -20.34 -7.43
N ILE A 263 -7.13 -19.92 -7.28
CA ILE A 263 -7.57 -19.20 -6.09
C ILE A 263 -8.34 -20.13 -5.15
N ARG A 264 -8.04 -20.06 -3.84
CA ARG A 264 -8.86 -20.65 -2.77
C ARG A 264 -9.42 -19.55 -1.89
N ILE A 265 -10.74 -19.51 -1.73
CA ILE A 265 -11.39 -18.70 -0.70
C ILE A 265 -11.61 -19.59 0.50
N LEU A 266 -11.08 -19.17 1.65
CA LEU A 266 -11.14 -19.96 2.88
C LEU A 266 -12.20 -19.42 3.85
N ASP A 267 -12.70 -20.32 4.70
CA ASP A 267 -13.45 -19.96 5.90
C ASP A 267 -12.52 -19.67 7.10
N ASP A 268 -13.09 -19.29 8.23
CA ASP A 268 -12.34 -18.99 9.46
C ASP A 268 -11.52 -20.19 9.98
N ASN A 269 -11.85 -21.42 9.57
CA ASN A 269 -11.13 -22.64 9.92
C ASN A 269 -10.10 -23.05 8.86
N LEU A 270 -9.76 -22.14 7.96
CA LEU A 270 -8.81 -22.34 6.87
C LEU A 270 -9.22 -23.46 5.90
N LYS A 271 -10.53 -23.78 5.83
CA LYS A 271 -11.07 -24.77 4.89
C LYS A 271 -11.64 -24.07 3.64
N PRO A 272 -11.57 -24.70 2.45
CA PRO A 272 -12.08 -24.08 1.24
C PRO A 272 -13.59 -23.87 1.29
N LYS A 273 -14.01 -22.61 1.15
CA LYS A 273 -15.41 -22.21 0.89
C LYS A 273 -15.70 -22.17 -0.61
N MET A 274 -14.71 -21.78 -1.41
CA MET A 274 -14.78 -21.74 -2.86
C MET A 274 -13.38 -21.97 -3.44
N GLU A 275 -13.33 -22.65 -4.59
CA GLU A 275 -12.12 -22.88 -5.36
C GLU A 275 -12.36 -22.36 -6.78
N ILE A 276 -11.45 -21.55 -7.28
CA ILE A 276 -11.51 -20.96 -8.62
C ILE A 276 -10.29 -21.49 -9.39
N PRO A 277 -10.48 -22.48 -10.28
CA PRO A 277 -9.39 -22.96 -11.11
C PRO A 277 -8.87 -21.85 -12.02
N VAL A 278 -7.56 -21.59 -11.96
CA VAL A 278 -6.87 -20.66 -12.83
C VAL A 278 -5.94 -21.47 -13.72
N ASP A 279 -6.26 -21.51 -15.01
CA ASP A 279 -5.40 -22.12 -16.02
C ASP A 279 -4.24 -21.16 -16.32
N SER A 280 -3.20 -21.10 -15.50
CA SER A 280 -1.99 -20.36 -15.81
C SER A 280 -0.74 -21.06 -15.30
N ASP A 281 0.40 -20.78 -15.95
CA ASP A 281 1.70 -21.21 -15.46
C ASP A 281 2.20 -20.18 -14.45
N PHE A 282 2.11 -20.55 -13.16
CA PHE A 282 2.62 -19.72 -12.08
C PHE A 282 4.14 -19.76 -11.94
N GLY A 283 4.84 -20.62 -12.71
CA GLY A 283 6.30 -20.78 -12.70
C GLY A 283 6.82 -21.52 -11.45
N LEU A 284 8.05 -22.04 -11.52
CA LEU A 284 8.70 -22.68 -10.37
C LEU A 284 9.45 -21.62 -9.54
N TYR A 285 9.23 -21.60 -8.22
CA TYR A 285 9.95 -20.73 -7.28
C TYR A 285 9.79 -19.22 -7.56
N THR A 286 8.66 -18.84 -8.15
CA THR A 286 8.36 -17.46 -8.58
C THR A 286 7.26 -16.84 -7.73
N LYS A 287 7.40 -15.56 -7.41
CA LYS A 287 6.38 -14.79 -6.68
C LYS A 287 5.20 -14.44 -7.58
N ARG A 288 3.98 -14.63 -7.08
CA ARG A 288 2.72 -14.24 -7.74
C ARG A 288 1.77 -13.75 -6.67
N THR A 289 1.12 -12.61 -6.88
CA THR A 289 0.19 -12.04 -5.89
C THR A 289 -1.26 -12.31 -6.25
N VAL A 290 -2.09 -12.43 -5.23
CA VAL A 290 -3.54 -12.26 -5.28
C VAL A 290 -3.88 -11.03 -4.45
N ASP A 291 -4.86 -10.25 -4.87
CA ASP A 291 -5.39 -9.13 -4.10
C ASP A 291 -6.90 -8.95 -4.34
N PHE A 292 -7.56 -8.19 -3.48
CA PHE A 292 -8.96 -7.82 -3.61
C PHE A 292 -9.12 -6.43 -4.22
N ASP A 293 -10.12 -6.30 -5.09
CA ASP A 293 -10.60 -5.03 -5.63
C ASP A 293 -12.11 -4.95 -5.40
N GLY A 294 -12.53 -4.52 -4.22
CA GLY A 294 -13.93 -4.54 -3.82
C GLY A 294 -14.51 -5.96 -3.87
N ASP A 295 -15.46 -6.19 -4.78
CA ASP A 295 -16.10 -7.50 -5.00
C ASP A 295 -15.37 -8.39 -6.04
N LYS A 296 -14.18 -7.98 -6.47
CA LYS A 296 -13.34 -8.72 -7.42
C LYS A 296 -12.05 -9.22 -6.75
N ILE A 297 -11.46 -10.22 -7.38
CA ILE A 297 -10.14 -10.76 -7.05
C ILE A 297 -9.25 -10.52 -8.26
N ILE A 298 -8.06 -9.96 -8.05
CA ILE A 298 -7.06 -9.81 -9.11
C ILE A 298 -5.89 -10.74 -8.82
N VAL A 299 -5.47 -11.50 -9.82
CA VAL A 299 -4.38 -12.47 -9.72
C VAL A 299 -3.29 -12.15 -10.72
N ALA A 300 -2.05 -12.13 -10.27
CA ALA A 300 -0.89 -12.11 -11.14
C ALA A 300 -0.69 -13.50 -11.77
N GLU A 301 -0.98 -13.63 -13.06
CA GLU A 301 -0.99 -14.90 -13.79
C GLU A 301 0.22 -15.08 -14.71
N GLY A 302 1.38 -14.55 -14.30
CA GLY A 302 2.63 -14.75 -15.03
C GLY A 302 2.54 -14.21 -16.46
N ALA A 303 2.82 -15.05 -17.46
CA ALA A 303 2.86 -14.65 -18.87
C ALA A 303 1.49 -14.22 -19.44
N LYS A 304 0.37 -14.56 -18.77
CA LYS A 304 -0.97 -14.14 -19.19
C LYS A 304 -1.34 -12.71 -18.76
N GLY A 305 -0.52 -12.06 -17.94
CA GLY A 305 -0.84 -10.77 -17.32
C GLY A 305 -1.59 -10.95 -16.01
N ALA A 306 -2.58 -10.10 -15.74
CA ALA A 306 -3.40 -10.19 -14.54
C ALA A 306 -4.84 -10.62 -14.87
N GLY A 307 -5.35 -11.65 -14.21
CA GLY A 307 -6.75 -12.04 -14.31
C GLY A 307 -7.61 -11.34 -13.26
N VAL A 308 -8.80 -10.91 -13.66
CA VAL A 308 -9.80 -10.27 -12.79
C VAL A 308 -10.99 -11.20 -12.69
N TYR A 309 -11.30 -11.66 -11.48
CA TYR A 309 -12.35 -12.63 -11.20
C TYR A 309 -13.43 -12.02 -10.32
N SER A 310 -14.68 -12.42 -10.54
CA SER A 310 -15.78 -12.11 -9.60
C SER A 310 -15.61 -12.94 -8.33
N TYR A 311 -15.61 -12.29 -7.16
CA TYR A 311 -15.58 -13.01 -5.87
C TYR A 311 -16.80 -13.91 -5.68
N ASP A 312 -17.99 -13.43 -6.06
CA ASP A 312 -19.25 -14.14 -5.81
C ASP A 312 -19.42 -15.41 -6.66
N SER A 313 -18.93 -15.39 -7.89
CA SER A 313 -19.15 -16.48 -8.86
C SER A 313 -17.90 -17.27 -9.22
N GLY A 314 -16.71 -16.72 -8.94
CA GLY A 314 -15.44 -17.26 -9.43
C GLY A 314 -15.22 -17.10 -10.93
N THR A 315 -16.10 -16.39 -11.64
CA THR A 315 -15.98 -16.21 -13.08
C THR A 315 -14.86 -15.24 -13.42
N LEU A 316 -13.97 -15.62 -14.35
CA LEU A 316 -13.04 -14.69 -14.97
C LEU A 316 -13.81 -13.62 -15.75
N LEU A 317 -13.64 -12.36 -15.34
CA LEU A 317 -14.27 -11.20 -15.97
C LEU A 317 -13.40 -10.64 -17.09
N GLN A 318 -12.09 -10.54 -16.86
CA GLN A 318 -11.15 -9.90 -17.78
C GLN A 318 -9.71 -10.37 -17.54
N TYR A 319 -8.89 -10.40 -18.60
CA TYR A 319 -7.43 -10.31 -18.49
C TYR A 319 -6.95 -8.88 -18.74
N ILE A 320 -6.07 -8.39 -17.89
CA ILE A 320 -5.24 -7.20 -18.12
C ILE A 320 -3.93 -7.68 -18.74
N PRO A 321 -3.67 -7.43 -20.03
CA PRO A 321 -2.46 -7.93 -20.69
C PRO A 321 -1.21 -7.20 -20.20
N ILE A 322 -0.06 -7.87 -20.28
CA ILE A 322 1.24 -7.23 -20.13
C ILE A 322 1.49 -6.35 -21.34
N ILE A 323 1.82 -5.08 -21.09
CA ILE A 323 2.30 -4.15 -22.11
C ILE A 323 3.80 -3.93 -21.94
N THR A 324 4.50 -3.75 -23.05
CA THR A 324 5.95 -3.58 -23.11
C THR A 324 6.30 -2.24 -23.74
N ASP A 325 7.40 -1.64 -23.29
CA ASP A 325 7.91 -0.42 -23.92
C ASP A 325 8.36 -0.72 -25.38
N PRO A 326 7.78 -0.05 -26.40
CA PRO A 326 8.14 -0.29 -27.79
C PRO A 326 9.54 0.23 -28.16
N LEU A 327 10.11 1.13 -27.36
CA LEU A 327 11.44 1.72 -27.54
C LEU A 327 12.52 0.98 -26.74
N GLN A 328 12.13 0.27 -25.68
CA GLN A 328 13.03 -0.48 -24.82
C GLN A 328 12.57 -1.94 -24.67
N PRO A 329 13.03 -2.84 -25.55
CA PRO A 329 12.67 -4.25 -25.47
C PRO A 329 13.04 -4.85 -24.10
N PRO A 330 12.17 -5.68 -23.51
CA PRO A 330 12.45 -6.38 -22.25
C PRO A 330 13.75 -7.19 -22.30
N THR A 331 14.55 -7.12 -21.23
CA THR A 331 15.81 -7.86 -21.10
C THR A 331 15.71 -9.09 -20.18
N GLY A 332 14.51 -9.43 -19.72
CA GLY A 332 14.21 -10.59 -18.86
C GLY A 332 12.80 -11.16 -19.10
N ASP A 333 12.35 -12.02 -18.19
CA ASP A 333 11.05 -12.70 -18.31
C ASP A 333 9.89 -11.70 -18.31
N ILE A 334 9.01 -11.82 -19.29
CA ILE A 334 7.81 -11.01 -19.45
C ILE A 334 6.67 -11.72 -18.70
N VAL A 335 6.59 -11.47 -17.39
CA VAL A 335 5.63 -12.13 -16.50
C VAL A 335 5.09 -11.15 -15.48
N ASN A 336 3.78 -11.14 -15.26
CA ASN A 336 3.17 -10.39 -14.18
C ASN A 336 3.42 -11.11 -12.85
N ASN A 337 4.13 -10.44 -11.95
CA ASN A 337 4.53 -10.94 -10.64
C ASN A 337 3.63 -10.38 -9.53
N ALA A 338 3.20 -9.13 -9.68
CA ALA A 338 2.33 -8.48 -8.69
C ALA A 338 1.41 -7.44 -9.33
N VAL A 339 0.32 -7.16 -8.62
CA VAL A 339 -0.63 -6.09 -8.92
C VAL A 339 -0.83 -5.22 -7.68
N ALA A 340 -1.07 -3.93 -7.87
CA ALA A 340 -1.49 -3.03 -6.80
C ALA A 340 -2.50 -2.00 -7.35
N ILE A 341 -3.52 -1.69 -6.57
CA ILE A 341 -4.62 -0.79 -6.96
C ILE A 341 -4.54 0.50 -6.15
N ASN A 342 -4.75 1.64 -6.79
CA ASN A 342 -4.82 2.93 -6.10
C ASN A 342 -5.77 3.88 -6.85
N GLY A 343 -7.00 3.96 -6.35
CA GLY A 343 -8.07 4.70 -7.03
C GLY A 343 -8.34 4.10 -8.41
N GLU A 344 -8.36 4.94 -9.42
CA GLU A 344 -8.63 4.54 -10.82
C GLU A 344 -7.40 3.97 -11.55
N MET A 345 -6.38 3.50 -10.82
CA MET A 345 -5.13 2.99 -11.38
C MET A 345 -4.83 1.59 -10.88
N VAL A 346 -4.49 0.70 -11.80
CA VAL A 346 -3.89 -0.60 -11.51
C VAL A 346 -2.44 -0.61 -11.99
N LEU A 347 -1.52 -0.80 -11.05
CA LEU A 347 -0.11 -0.99 -11.29
C LEU A 347 0.22 -2.46 -11.40
N MET A 348 1.03 -2.84 -12.39
CA MET A 348 1.41 -4.21 -12.65
C MET A 348 2.94 -4.33 -12.72
N ALA A 349 3.51 -5.11 -11.81
CA ALA A 349 4.93 -5.46 -11.81
C ALA A 349 5.17 -6.62 -12.79
N ASN A 350 5.72 -6.33 -13.98
CA ASN A 350 5.78 -7.26 -15.10
C ASN A 350 7.18 -7.85 -15.35
N GLY A 351 7.98 -7.99 -14.29
CA GLY A 351 9.34 -8.54 -14.40
C GLY A 351 10.17 -7.72 -15.38
N GLY A 352 10.75 -8.38 -16.39
CA GLY A 352 11.57 -7.74 -17.41
C GLY A 352 10.82 -6.74 -18.30
N ALA A 353 9.49 -6.75 -18.30
CA ALA A 353 8.68 -5.75 -19.02
C ALA A 353 8.44 -4.46 -18.21
N GLY A 354 8.98 -4.35 -17.00
CA GLY A 354 8.92 -3.14 -16.19
C GLY A 354 7.62 -2.99 -15.40
N LEU A 355 7.31 -1.75 -15.01
CA LEU A 355 6.10 -1.39 -14.27
C LEU A 355 5.10 -0.77 -15.23
N SER A 356 3.91 -1.34 -15.37
CA SER A 356 2.86 -0.77 -16.23
C SER A 356 1.68 -0.23 -15.44
N ILE A 357 0.97 0.73 -16.03
CA ILE A 357 -0.29 1.29 -15.54
C ILE A 357 -1.43 0.81 -16.44
N SER A 358 -2.55 0.45 -15.83
CA SER A 358 -3.86 0.35 -16.46
C SER A 358 -4.85 1.28 -15.78
N ASN A 359 -5.74 1.89 -16.57
CA ASN A 359 -6.87 2.65 -16.05
C ASN A 359 -7.91 1.66 -15.52
N ASP A 360 -8.47 1.95 -14.36
CA ASP A 360 -9.62 1.25 -13.82
C ASP A 360 -10.88 2.07 -14.09
N GLU A 361 -11.71 1.60 -15.02
CA GLU A 361 -12.96 2.26 -15.40
C GLU A 361 -14.17 1.57 -14.73
N GLY A 362 -13.96 0.99 -13.55
CA GLY A 362 -14.97 0.26 -12.79
C GLY A 362 -15.17 -1.16 -13.33
N ASP A 363 -15.87 -1.29 -14.46
CA ASP A 363 -16.19 -2.60 -15.04
C ASP A 363 -15.04 -3.19 -15.86
N THR A 364 -14.17 -2.33 -16.39
CA THR A 364 -13.06 -2.75 -17.24
C THR A 364 -11.77 -2.07 -16.84
N LYS A 365 -10.67 -2.81 -16.95
CA LYS A 365 -9.32 -2.30 -16.71
C LYS A 365 -8.57 -2.21 -18.03
N LYS A 366 -8.20 -1.00 -18.45
CA LYS A 366 -7.61 -0.76 -19.77
C LYS A 366 -6.13 -0.45 -19.66
N PRO A 367 -5.24 -1.21 -20.32
CA PRO A 367 -3.81 -0.90 -20.36
C PRO A 367 -3.58 0.53 -20.85
N TYR A 368 -2.72 1.27 -20.14
CA TYR A 368 -2.40 2.66 -20.45
C TYR A 368 -0.98 2.80 -21.00
N GLY A 369 0.03 2.37 -20.23
CA GLY A 369 1.43 2.53 -20.62
C GLY A 369 2.43 1.93 -19.64
N VAL A 370 3.70 1.88 -20.04
CA VAL A 370 4.82 1.39 -19.22
C VAL A 370 5.59 2.58 -18.66
N ILE A 371 5.79 2.60 -17.35
CA ILE A 371 6.63 3.60 -16.68
C ILE A 371 8.08 3.25 -16.96
N GLN A 372 8.86 4.19 -17.49
CA GLN A 372 10.27 3.98 -17.80
C GLN A 372 11.11 3.89 -16.51
N LEU A 373 11.21 2.69 -15.96
CA LEU A 373 12.06 2.34 -14.82
C LEU A 373 13.11 1.33 -15.24
N GLY A 374 14.28 1.37 -14.60
CA GLY A 374 15.32 0.36 -14.77
C GLY A 374 15.01 -0.92 -13.98
N GLY A 375 15.50 -2.05 -14.49
CA GLY A 375 15.50 -3.35 -13.80
C GLY A 375 14.22 -4.18 -13.99
N SER A 376 14.21 -5.36 -13.36
CA SER A 376 13.07 -6.29 -13.37
C SER A 376 12.16 -5.97 -12.19
N ILE A 377 10.94 -5.49 -12.48
CA ILE A 377 9.98 -5.11 -11.44
C ILE A 377 9.24 -6.36 -10.96
N ASN A 378 9.54 -6.77 -9.72
CA ASN A 378 9.08 -8.03 -9.15
C ASN A 378 7.92 -7.83 -8.16
N TYR A 379 7.77 -6.63 -7.61
CA TYR A 379 6.67 -6.29 -6.72
C TYR A 379 6.37 -4.79 -6.79
N VAL A 380 5.13 -4.42 -6.52
CA VAL A 380 4.70 -3.02 -6.43
C VAL A 380 3.73 -2.86 -5.28
N GLN A 381 3.85 -1.75 -4.55
CA GLN A 381 2.84 -1.26 -3.62
C GLN A 381 2.57 0.20 -3.92
N THR A 382 1.36 0.67 -3.61
CA THR A 382 1.00 2.07 -3.77
C THR A 382 0.08 2.53 -2.66
N LYS A 383 0.27 3.77 -2.20
CA LYS A 383 -0.50 4.40 -1.12
C LYS A 383 -0.53 5.91 -1.35
N GLY A 384 -1.72 6.51 -1.32
CA GLY A 384 -1.91 7.93 -1.57
C GLY A 384 -1.30 8.37 -2.91
N ASP A 385 -0.40 9.35 -2.87
CA ASP A 385 0.27 9.87 -4.06
C ASP A 385 1.64 9.20 -4.33
N TYR A 386 1.89 8.01 -3.80
CA TYR A 386 3.15 7.30 -3.98
C TYR A 386 2.97 5.88 -4.49
N ALA A 387 3.95 5.43 -5.26
CA ALA A 387 4.14 4.05 -5.65
C ALA A 387 5.59 3.62 -5.37
N PHE A 388 5.75 2.39 -4.94
CA PHE A 388 7.01 1.80 -4.51
C PHE A 388 7.19 0.51 -5.28
N ALA A 389 8.24 0.42 -6.09
CA ALA A 389 8.48 -0.73 -6.96
C ALA A 389 9.77 -1.44 -6.56
N ALA A 390 9.68 -2.71 -6.23
CA ALA A 390 10.84 -3.55 -5.95
C ALA A 390 11.43 -4.06 -7.28
N SER A 391 12.57 -3.49 -7.68
CA SER A 391 13.22 -3.71 -8.98
C SER A 391 14.38 -4.69 -8.91
N GLY A 392 14.25 -5.74 -8.11
CA GLY A 392 15.27 -6.78 -7.98
C GLY A 392 16.64 -6.21 -7.61
N GLN A 393 17.65 -6.41 -8.46
CA GLN A 393 19.02 -5.92 -8.26
C GLN A 393 19.17 -4.40 -8.29
N GLU A 394 18.20 -3.69 -8.89
CA GLU A 394 18.16 -2.23 -8.85
C GLU A 394 17.57 -1.73 -7.52
N GLY A 395 17.10 -2.60 -6.64
CA GLY A 395 16.55 -2.20 -5.34
C GLY A 395 15.18 -1.54 -5.43
N LEU A 396 14.86 -0.68 -4.46
CA LEU A 396 13.56 -0.02 -4.38
C LEU A 396 13.53 1.26 -5.22
N GLN A 397 12.51 1.40 -6.07
CA GLN A 397 12.20 2.64 -6.78
C GLN A 397 11.06 3.37 -6.06
N ILE A 398 11.26 4.63 -5.69
CA ILE A 398 10.27 5.47 -5.01
C ILE A 398 9.70 6.48 -6.00
N LEU A 399 8.40 6.40 -6.27
CA LEU A 399 7.72 7.20 -7.28
C LEU A 399 6.67 8.08 -6.61
N LYS A 400 6.59 9.34 -7.07
CA LYS A 400 5.48 10.24 -6.77
C LYS A 400 4.52 10.30 -7.93
N LEU A 401 3.26 10.01 -7.65
CA LEU A 401 2.12 10.22 -8.52
C LEU A 401 1.75 11.70 -8.38
N ASN A 402 2.11 12.54 -9.36
CA ASN A 402 1.84 13.99 -9.30
C ASN A 402 0.38 14.29 -9.67
N ARG A 403 -0.54 13.55 -9.06
CA ARG A 403 -1.97 13.70 -9.24
C ARG A 403 -2.40 15.08 -8.76
N LEU A 404 -3.41 15.65 -9.39
CA LEU A 404 -4.19 16.69 -8.75
C LEU A 404 -4.77 16.06 -7.49
N SER A 405 -4.40 16.57 -6.31
CA SER A 405 -4.65 15.92 -5.04
C SER A 405 -6.14 15.56 -4.89
N LEU A 406 -6.44 14.26 -4.84
CA LEU A 406 -7.81 13.73 -4.66
C LEU A 406 -8.29 13.85 -3.21
N SER A 407 -7.49 14.41 -2.31
CA SER A 407 -7.86 14.80 -0.95
C SER A 407 -7.08 16.06 -0.58
N LEU A 408 -7.78 17.03 0.01
CA LEU A 408 -7.21 18.23 0.58
C LEU A 408 -6.52 17.95 1.93
N ALA A 409 -6.77 16.80 2.57
CA ALA A 409 -6.22 16.45 3.88
C ALA A 409 -4.68 16.49 3.93
N ALA A 410 -4.01 16.03 2.87
CA ALA A 410 -2.55 16.08 2.78
C ALA A 410 -2.03 17.53 2.68
N GLN A 411 -2.72 18.39 1.91
CA GLN A 411 -2.38 19.81 1.85
C GLN A 411 -2.60 20.48 3.20
N CYS A 412 -3.67 20.12 3.91
CA CYS A 412 -4.01 20.65 5.22
C CYS A 412 -2.97 20.40 6.32
N ALA A 413 -2.24 19.29 6.25
CA ALA A 413 -1.29 18.89 7.29
C ALA A 413 -0.17 19.92 7.54
N THR A 414 0.15 20.74 6.54
CA THR A 414 1.26 21.71 6.58
C THR A 414 0.80 23.17 6.68
N LEU A 415 -0.51 23.44 6.70
CA LEU A 415 -1.02 24.81 6.67
C LEU A 415 -0.88 25.52 8.02
N PRO A 416 -0.49 26.81 8.03
CA PRO A 416 -0.40 27.60 9.25
C PRO A 416 -1.78 27.96 9.81
N ASP A 417 -1.89 28.06 11.14
CA ASP A 417 -3.09 28.55 11.81
C ASP A 417 -3.49 29.96 11.33
N TYR A 418 -4.77 30.18 11.02
CA TYR A 418 -5.26 31.52 10.70
C TYR A 418 -5.22 32.47 11.91
N LYS A 419 -4.53 33.60 11.76
CA LYS A 419 -4.41 34.67 12.79
C LYS A 419 -4.84 36.05 12.29
N GLY A 420 -5.47 36.11 11.12
CA GLY A 420 -5.87 37.37 10.47
C GLY A 420 -7.19 37.95 10.98
N SER A 421 -7.73 38.86 10.18
CA SER A 421 -8.95 39.61 10.53
C SER A 421 -10.23 38.79 10.30
N ALA A 422 -11.36 39.22 10.89
CA ALA A 422 -12.65 38.60 10.61
C ALA A 422 -13.17 38.86 9.18
N LYS A 423 -12.49 39.67 8.36
CA LYS A 423 -12.74 39.78 6.93
C LYS A 423 -11.53 39.20 6.20
N LEU A 424 -11.73 38.10 5.47
CA LEU A 424 -10.70 37.49 4.65
C LEU A 424 -10.89 37.94 3.21
N VAL A 425 -9.84 38.52 2.63
CA VAL A 425 -9.78 38.87 1.21
C VAL A 425 -8.50 38.24 0.68
N VAL A 426 -8.62 37.44 -0.38
CA VAL A 426 -7.49 36.90 -1.16
C VAL A 426 -7.56 37.57 -2.51
N ASN A 427 -6.59 38.41 -2.84
CA ASN A 427 -6.59 39.19 -4.07
C ASN A 427 -6.21 38.32 -5.28
N ARG A 428 -6.51 38.82 -6.48
CA ARG A 428 -6.10 38.15 -7.71
C ARG A 428 -4.60 37.90 -7.77
N GLY A 429 -4.22 36.66 -8.04
CA GLY A 429 -2.82 36.21 -8.09
C GLY A 429 -2.21 35.83 -6.74
N GLU A 430 -2.96 35.97 -5.63
CA GLU A 430 -2.54 35.48 -4.32
C GLU A 430 -2.95 34.02 -4.13
N ASN A 431 -2.06 33.23 -3.52
CA ASN A 431 -2.34 31.88 -3.04
C ASN A 431 -2.23 31.90 -1.51
N ALA A 432 -3.32 31.58 -0.82
CA ALA A 432 -3.39 31.58 0.63
C ALA A 432 -3.91 30.24 1.15
N GLY A 433 -3.37 29.77 2.27
CA GLY A 433 -3.79 28.51 2.87
C GLY A 433 -3.70 28.59 4.39
N PHE A 434 -4.77 28.18 5.07
CA PHE A 434 -4.81 28.24 6.53
C PHE A 434 -5.51 27.05 7.17
N SER A 435 -5.05 26.70 8.36
CA SER A 435 -5.69 25.72 9.23
C SER A 435 -6.36 26.37 10.46
N GLY A 436 -7.22 25.60 11.12
CA GLY A 436 -7.74 25.88 12.45
C GLY A 436 -9.26 26.04 12.50
N ALA A 437 -9.73 26.73 13.56
CA ALA A 437 -11.15 27.03 13.74
C ALA A 437 -11.38 28.51 14.01
N LYS A 438 -12.15 29.20 13.16
CA LYS A 438 -12.42 30.64 13.24
C LYS A 438 -13.80 31.03 12.71
N SER A 439 -14.25 32.21 13.12
CA SER A 439 -15.46 32.85 12.62
C SER A 439 -15.14 34.11 11.83
N PHE A 440 -15.64 34.19 10.61
CA PHE A 440 -15.54 35.33 9.70
C PHE A 440 -16.84 36.12 9.64
N ASN A 441 -16.71 37.42 9.37
CA ASN A 441 -17.78 38.28 8.92
C ASN A 441 -18.08 38.02 7.43
N SER A 442 -17.06 37.92 6.59
CA SER A 442 -17.17 37.68 5.14
C SER A 442 -15.85 37.11 4.61
N ILE A 443 -15.93 36.39 3.50
CA ILE A 443 -14.77 35.89 2.73
C ILE A 443 -14.95 36.34 1.27
N SER A 444 -13.90 36.87 0.66
CA SER A 444 -13.85 37.20 -0.78
C SER A 444 -12.58 36.63 -1.38
N VAL A 445 -12.72 35.81 -2.42
CA VAL A 445 -11.60 35.11 -3.07
C VAL A 445 -11.52 35.52 -4.54
N GLU A 446 -10.46 36.25 -4.91
CA GLU A 446 -10.10 36.59 -6.30
C GLU A 446 -8.88 35.80 -6.81
N GLY A 447 -8.20 35.06 -5.92
CA GLY A 447 -7.04 34.21 -6.20
C GLY A 447 -7.32 32.75 -5.84
N SER A 448 -6.43 32.11 -5.08
CA SER A 448 -6.61 30.75 -4.57
C SER A 448 -6.59 30.72 -3.04
N LEU A 449 -7.58 30.06 -2.43
CA LEU A 449 -7.71 29.90 -0.98
C LEU A 449 -7.98 28.45 -0.59
N ILE A 450 -7.16 27.87 0.31
CA ILE A 450 -7.49 26.62 1.00
C ILE A 450 -7.73 26.85 2.50
N LEU A 451 -8.84 26.32 3.03
CA LEU A 451 -9.20 26.40 4.45
C LEU A 451 -9.41 25.01 5.06
N CYS A 452 -8.60 24.66 6.06
CA CYS A 452 -8.63 23.36 6.71
C CYS A 452 -9.05 23.44 8.18
N GLY A 453 -10.16 22.81 8.55
CA GLY A 453 -10.70 22.81 9.91
C GLY A 453 -12.15 23.27 9.98
N SER A 454 -12.49 24.11 10.97
CA SER A 454 -13.89 24.47 11.25
C SER A 454 -14.15 25.98 11.12
N TRP A 455 -14.97 26.34 10.14
CA TRP A 455 -15.13 27.72 9.71
C TRP A 455 -16.60 28.13 9.74
N THR A 456 -16.85 29.37 10.17
CA THR A 456 -18.17 29.98 10.08
C THR A 456 -18.06 31.33 9.40
N VAL A 457 -19.00 31.67 8.51
CA VAL A 457 -19.07 32.97 7.83
C VAL A 457 -20.44 33.57 8.09
N ARG A 458 -20.47 34.73 8.76
CA ARG A 458 -21.73 35.34 9.19
C ARG A 458 -22.53 35.93 8.04
N ASN A 459 -21.85 36.54 7.06
CA ASN A 459 -22.47 37.15 5.90
C ASN A 459 -22.14 36.33 4.64
N ASP A 460 -21.71 37.00 3.59
CA ASP A 460 -21.55 36.46 2.26
C ASP A 460 -20.14 35.87 2.06
N LEU A 461 -20.06 34.84 1.23
CA LEU A 461 -18.84 34.21 0.74
C LEU A 461 -18.84 34.32 -0.78
N ASP A 462 -17.92 35.12 -1.30
CA ASP A 462 -17.81 35.37 -2.74
C ASP A 462 -16.52 34.74 -3.28
N ILE A 463 -16.66 33.89 -4.30
CA ILE A 463 -15.56 33.34 -5.08
C ILE A 463 -15.69 33.96 -6.47
N LYS A 464 -14.77 34.89 -6.78
CA LYS A 464 -14.82 35.75 -7.96
C LYS A 464 -14.41 34.99 -9.23
N ASP A 465 -14.64 35.61 -10.38
CA ASP A 465 -14.33 35.04 -11.70
C ASP A 465 -12.98 34.30 -11.74
N ASP A 466 -13.01 33.05 -12.23
CA ASP A 466 -11.86 32.14 -12.39
C ASP A 466 -11.05 31.85 -11.10
N ALA A 467 -11.58 32.19 -9.92
CA ALA A 467 -10.91 31.94 -8.64
C ALA A 467 -11.13 30.50 -8.13
N LEU A 468 -10.28 30.07 -7.20
CA LEU A 468 -10.34 28.76 -6.56
C LEU A 468 -10.50 28.90 -5.05
N MET A 469 -11.51 28.25 -4.50
CA MET A 469 -11.62 28.04 -3.06
C MET A 469 -11.77 26.57 -2.73
N GLU A 470 -10.91 26.07 -1.85
CA GLU A 470 -10.86 24.69 -1.38
C GLU A 470 -11.11 24.66 0.14
N MET A 471 -11.80 23.64 0.63
CA MET A 471 -11.90 23.40 2.07
C MET A 471 -11.86 21.91 2.45
N ASN A 472 -11.17 21.63 3.54
CA ASN A 472 -11.25 20.35 4.24
C ASN A 472 -11.83 20.58 5.65
N GLY A 473 -12.88 19.86 6.03
CA GLY A 473 -13.50 19.94 7.35
C GLY A 473 -14.94 20.45 7.32
N SER A 474 -15.25 21.54 8.01
CA SER A 474 -16.62 22.07 8.10
C SER A 474 -16.70 23.56 7.81
N LEU A 475 -17.65 23.99 6.98
CA LEU A 475 -17.95 25.38 6.69
C LEU A 475 -19.45 25.63 6.83
N SER A 476 -19.82 26.64 7.62
CA SER A 476 -21.20 27.10 7.74
C SER A 476 -21.32 28.59 7.38
N VAL A 477 -22.21 28.91 6.44
CA VAL A 477 -22.40 30.28 5.94
C VAL A 477 -23.81 30.76 6.24
N GLY A 478 -23.93 32.01 6.71
CA GLY A 478 -25.21 32.71 6.84
C GLY A 478 -26.03 32.40 8.10
N SER A 479 -27.31 32.77 8.06
CA SER A 479 -28.29 32.44 9.10
C SER A 479 -29.73 32.54 8.55
N ASN A 480 -30.66 31.68 9.00
CA ASN A 480 -32.06 31.70 8.54
C ASN A 480 -32.83 33.01 8.84
N LYS A 481 -32.28 33.93 9.65
CA LYS A 481 -32.91 35.22 9.96
C LYS A 481 -32.57 36.32 8.96
N LYS A 482 -31.50 36.14 8.18
CA LYS A 482 -30.98 37.10 7.20
C LYS A 482 -30.44 36.28 6.06
N GLU A 483 -31.15 36.25 4.94
CA GLU A 483 -30.72 35.54 3.73
C GLU A 483 -29.31 36.01 3.35
N LYS A 484 -28.41 35.03 3.19
CA LYS A 484 -27.00 35.19 2.85
C LYS A 484 -26.64 34.23 1.75
N GLU A 485 -25.60 34.56 1.02
CA GLU A 485 -25.28 33.87 -0.22
C GLU A 485 -23.86 33.32 -0.19
N ILE A 486 -23.71 32.11 -0.73
CA ILE A 486 -22.45 31.69 -1.33
C ILE A 486 -22.57 31.97 -2.82
N LYS A 487 -21.68 32.82 -3.33
CA LYS A 487 -21.61 33.15 -4.75
C LYS A 487 -20.36 32.57 -5.39
N VAL A 488 -20.53 31.70 -6.38
CA VAL A 488 -19.46 31.14 -7.21
C VAL A 488 -19.61 31.76 -8.59
N GLU A 489 -18.81 32.80 -8.86
CA GLU A 489 -18.87 33.57 -10.09
C GLU A 489 -18.33 32.78 -11.29
N LYS A 490 -18.36 33.40 -12.48
CA LYS A 490 -18.08 32.74 -13.75
C LYS A 490 -16.72 32.02 -13.77
N GLY A 491 -16.72 30.74 -14.16
CA GLY A 491 -15.49 29.93 -14.27
C GLY A 491 -14.81 29.59 -12.95
N ALA A 492 -15.33 30.08 -11.82
CA ALA A 492 -14.76 29.84 -10.51
C ALA A 492 -15.04 28.42 -10.01
N THR A 493 -14.19 27.92 -9.09
CA THR A 493 -14.33 26.58 -8.51
C THR A 493 -14.41 26.65 -6.99
N LEU A 494 -15.46 26.04 -6.43
CA LEU A 494 -15.60 25.73 -5.01
C LEU A 494 -15.45 24.23 -4.81
N ARG A 495 -14.43 23.81 -4.06
CA ARG A 495 -14.09 22.41 -3.82
C ARG A 495 -14.17 22.07 -2.34
N ILE A 496 -14.95 21.04 -2.00
CA ILE A 496 -15.33 20.71 -0.63
C ILE A 496 -14.94 19.26 -0.31
N GLU A 497 -14.10 19.06 0.70
CA GLU A 497 -13.91 17.78 1.37
C GLU A 497 -14.45 17.88 2.80
N GLY A 498 -15.68 17.41 3.03
CA GLY A 498 -16.34 17.45 4.33
C GLY A 498 -17.72 18.10 4.30
N ASN A 499 -18.04 18.91 5.32
CA ASN A 499 -19.40 19.40 5.58
C ASN A 499 -19.58 20.87 5.18
N LEU A 500 -20.47 21.13 4.22
CA LEU A 500 -20.91 22.46 3.83
C LEU A 500 -22.37 22.71 4.27
N ILE A 501 -22.61 23.74 5.06
CA ILE A 501 -23.95 24.15 5.49
C ILE A 501 -24.21 25.59 5.07
N ILE A 502 -25.27 25.80 4.29
CA ILE A 502 -25.66 27.10 3.77
C ILE A 502 -27.01 27.49 4.37
N TYR A 503 -26.99 28.43 5.31
CA TYR A 503 -28.20 29.05 5.86
C TYR A 503 -28.62 30.24 4.99
N GLY A 504 -28.91 29.94 3.72
CA GLY A 504 -29.21 30.92 2.68
C GLY A 504 -29.05 30.31 1.29
N ASP A 505 -28.83 31.17 0.29
CA ASP A 505 -28.80 30.80 -1.13
C ASP A 505 -27.40 30.36 -1.57
N LEU A 506 -27.37 29.54 -2.63
CA LEU A 506 -26.17 29.21 -3.39
C LEU A 506 -26.38 29.69 -4.83
N ASP A 507 -25.51 30.58 -5.30
CA ASP A 507 -25.53 31.10 -6.68
C ASP A 507 -24.29 30.60 -7.43
N LEU A 508 -24.50 29.75 -8.44
CA LEU A 508 -23.48 29.19 -9.30
C LEU A 508 -23.61 29.84 -10.69
N GLU A 509 -22.72 30.76 -11.05
CA GLU A 509 -22.75 31.45 -12.35
C GLU A 509 -22.18 30.58 -13.48
N ASP A 510 -22.22 31.08 -14.72
CA ASP A 510 -21.87 30.31 -15.92
C ASP A 510 -20.49 29.64 -15.85
N ASN A 511 -20.40 28.38 -16.22
CA ASN A 511 -19.17 27.56 -16.24
C ASN A 511 -18.48 27.41 -14.87
N SER A 512 -19.14 27.78 -13.77
CA SER A 512 -18.62 27.53 -12.42
C SER A 512 -18.64 26.04 -12.07
N THR A 513 -17.84 25.66 -11.09
CA THR A 513 -17.75 24.28 -10.60
C THR A 513 -17.94 24.22 -9.09
N LEU A 514 -18.84 23.35 -8.65
CA LEU A 514 -18.96 22.89 -7.26
C LEU A 514 -18.51 21.41 -7.21
N GLU A 515 -17.36 21.16 -6.61
CA GLU A 515 -16.76 19.84 -6.55
C GLU A 515 -16.75 19.30 -5.12
N PHE A 516 -17.23 18.07 -4.93
CA PHE A 516 -17.15 17.35 -3.68
C PHE A 516 -16.07 16.27 -3.74
N ILE A 517 -15.14 16.34 -2.81
CA ILE A 517 -14.01 15.44 -2.69
C ILE A 517 -14.28 14.40 -1.59
N GLY A 518 -13.82 13.18 -1.82
CA GLY A 518 -14.04 12.04 -0.94
C GLY A 518 -15.47 11.48 -1.01
N ASN A 519 -15.73 10.42 -0.26
CA ASN A 519 -17.03 9.72 -0.30
C ASN A 519 -18.01 10.17 0.79
N ASN A 520 -17.56 10.99 1.74
CA ASN A 520 -18.32 11.37 2.94
C ASN A 520 -18.66 12.86 2.99
N SER A 521 -18.53 13.58 1.87
CA SER A 521 -18.88 15.00 1.82
C SER A 521 -20.39 15.19 1.96
N VAL A 522 -20.79 16.24 2.66
CA VAL A 522 -22.20 16.54 2.96
C VAL A 522 -22.47 17.99 2.66
N VAL A 523 -23.60 18.24 2.00
CA VAL A 523 -24.10 19.59 1.73
C VAL A 523 -25.52 19.74 2.27
N ASN A 524 -25.80 20.87 2.91
CA ASN A 524 -27.10 21.17 3.49
C ASN A 524 -27.48 22.63 3.23
N ILE A 525 -28.37 22.85 2.25
CA ILE A 525 -28.75 24.17 1.76
C ILE A 525 -30.18 24.51 2.19
N PHE A 526 -30.34 25.58 2.94
CA PHE A 526 -31.65 26.01 3.45
C PHE A 526 -32.39 26.95 2.47
N GLY A 527 -31.68 27.73 1.66
CA GLY A 527 -32.25 28.67 0.69
C GLY A 527 -32.47 28.07 -0.70
N GLU A 528 -32.38 28.92 -1.72
CA GLU A 528 -32.49 28.55 -3.14
C GLU A 528 -31.12 28.28 -3.76
N VAL A 529 -31.08 27.37 -4.74
CA VAL A 529 -29.90 27.14 -5.58
C VAL A 529 -30.19 27.73 -6.95
N LYS A 530 -29.33 28.64 -7.40
CA LYS A 530 -29.37 29.25 -8.73
C LYS A 530 -28.20 28.70 -9.53
N MET A 531 -28.45 28.28 -10.76
CA MET A 531 -27.45 27.73 -11.66
C MET A 531 -27.52 28.47 -13.00
N GLY A 532 -26.39 29.00 -13.44
CA GLY A 532 -26.18 29.54 -14.78
C GLY A 532 -25.96 28.44 -15.82
N ASP A 533 -25.43 28.84 -16.98
CA ASP A 533 -25.17 27.92 -18.09
C ASP A 533 -23.90 27.09 -17.84
N ASN A 534 -23.94 25.78 -18.12
CA ASN A 534 -22.80 24.85 -18.02
C ASN A 534 -22.15 24.77 -16.61
N VAL A 535 -22.93 24.93 -15.55
CA VAL A 535 -22.48 24.68 -14.17
C VAL A 535 -22.15 23.18 -14.00
N ASN A 536 -21.00 22.89 -13.39
CA ASN A 536 -20.60 21.53 -13.06
C ASN A 536 -20.73 21.28 -11.56
N VAL A 537 -21.65 20.40 -11.16
CA VAL A 537 -21.70 19.85 -9.80
C VAL A 537 -21.18 18.42 -9.87
N VAL A 538 -20.03 18.14 -9.26
CA VAL A 538 -19.30 16.88 -9.44
C VAL A 538 -18.84 16.28 -8.11
N GLY A 539 -18.64 14.97 -8.08
CA GLY A 539 -18.17 14.23 -6.90
C GLY A 539 -19.26 13.49 -6.13
N ASN A 540 -18.86 12.68 -5.16
CA ASN A 540 -19.76 11.91 -4.29
C ASN A 540 -20.11 12.72 -3.03
N PHE A 541 -21.39 12.97 -2.79
CA PHE A 541 -21.84 13.70 -1.61
C PHE A 541 -23.27 13.32 -1.18
N THR A 542 -23.59 13.63 0.08
CA THR A 542 -24.95 13.59 0.58
C THR A 542 -25.56 14.99 0.56
N ASP A 543 -26.57 15.19 -0.28
CA ASP A 543 -27.44 16.37 -0.18
C ASP A 543 -28.56 16.13 0.84
N VAL A 544 -28.46 16.79 1.98
CA VAL A 544 -29.39 16.62 3.10
C VAL A 544 -30.80 17.13 2.75
N ARG A 545 -30.93 18.07 1.81
CA ARG A 545 -32.19 18.75 1.50
C ARG A 545 -32.65 18.60 0.05
N ASN A 546 -31.91 17.85 -0.78
CA ASN A 546 -32.19 17.62 -2.20
C ASN A 546 -32.40 18.93 -2.96
N LYS A 547 -31.42 19.81 -2.86
CA LYS A 547 -31.35 21.13 -3.50
C LYS A 547 -30.39 21.16 -4.70
N LEU A 548 -29.46 20.23 -4.79
CA LEU A 548 -28.46 20.07 -5.85
C LEU A 548 -28.75 18.88 -6.77
#